data_AF-A0A834YL65-F1
#
_entry.id   AF-A0A834YL65-F1
#
_cell.length_a   1.000
_cell.length_b   1.000
_cell.length_c   1.000
_cell.angle_alpha   90.00
_cell.angle_beta   90.00
_cell.angle_gamma   90.00
#
_symmetry.space_group_name_H-M   'P 1'
#
loop_
_entity.id
_entity.type
_entity.pdbx_description
1 polymer ?
#
loop_
_entity_poly.entity_id
_entity_poly.type
_entity_poly.pdbx_seq_one_letter_code
_entity_poly.pdbx_strand_id
1 'polypeptide(L)'
;MIKEAVFRGPCKSRFVIQIDGTIVAPSDYRSLGNSGNWLLFIKVTGVSVYGGTLDARGSGYWACRTAGRNCPVGARSITFSWANNIVISGLTSINSQICHLVINSCNNVMVRGVKIIAPDQSPNTDGIHVQSSTGVTITGTSIKTGDDCISIGPGTKNLWIEQVGCGPGHGISIGSLAKELKEEGVENVTVKNAIFSGSDNGLRIKSWARPSFGFVRGIVYQDIIMRNVKNPIIIDQMYCPGNQGCPRQNSGIKVSQVTYKNVVGTSATQVGVKFECS
;
A
#
# COMPACT_ATOMS: atom_id res chain seq x y z
N MET A 1 10.23 15.86 18.41
CA MET A 1 9.47 14.61 18.66
C MET A 1 7.99 14.98 18.71
N ILE A 2 7.12 14.28 17.99
CA ILE A 2 5.68 14.58 17.94
C ILE A 2 4.89 13.30 18.21
N LYS A 3 3.86 13.38 19.06
CA LYS A 3 2.86 12.31 19.26
C LYS A 3 1.88 12.30 18.07
N GLU A 4 0.65 11.85 18.27
CA GLU A 4 -0.40 11.95 17.26
C GLU A 4 -0.71 13.41 16.90
N ALA A 5 -0.91 13.68 15.61
CA ALA A 5 -1.41 14.94 15.10
C ALA A 5 -2.55 14.70 14.10
N VAL A 6 -3.65 15.44 14.29
CA VAL A 6 -4.85 15.33 13.45
C VAL A 6 -5.15 16.69 12.81
N PHE A 7 -5.11 16.73 11.48
CA PHE A 7 -5.51 17.85 10.65
C PHE A 7 -6.91 17.58 10.11
N ARG A 8 -7.91 18.23 10.71
CA ARG A 8 -9.32 18.01 10.41
C ARG A 8 -9.89 19.18 9.62
N GLY A 9 -10.52 18.87 8.50
CA GLY A 9 -11.29 19.83 7.72
C GLY A 9 -12.78 19.87 8.08
N PRO A 10 -13.60 20.62 7.31
CA PRO A 10 -13.23 21.26 6.05
C PRO A 10 -12.25 22.43 6.25
N CYS A 11 -11.28 22.55 5.33
CA CYS A 11 -10.33 23.66 5.33
C CYS A 11 -10.93 24.86 4.59
N LYS A 12 -10.78 26.07 5.13
CA LYS A 12 -11.25 27.31 4.48
C LYS A 12 -10.38 27.73 3.30
N SER A 13 -9.12 27.30 3.29
CA SER A 13 -8.14 27.61 2.25
C SER A 13 -7.22 26.41 2.01
N ARG A 14 -6.55 26.42 0.86
CA ARG A 14 -5.45 25.51 0.57
C ARG A 14 -4.28 25.83 1.50
N PHE A 15 -3.55 24.81 1.93
CA PHE A 15 -2.37 25.01 2.74
C PHE A 15 -1.27 24.01 2.40
N VAL A 16 -0.05 24.41 2.74
CA VAL A 16 1.17 23.67 2.47
C VAL A 16 1.83 23.31 3.80
N ILE A 17 2.26 22.06 3.92
CA ILE A 17 3.16 21.60 4.97
C ILE A 17 4.52 21.37 4.32
N GLN A 18 5.46 22.24 4.67
CA GLN A 18 6.86 22.09 4.32
C GLN A 18 7.58 21.43 5.49
N ILE A 19 8.30 20.33 5.23
CA ILE A 19 9.11 19.64 6.23
C ILE A 19 10.57 19.71 5.76
N ASP A 20 11.38 20.49 6.48
CA ASP A 20 12.80 20.67 6.12
C ASP A 20 13.73 19.73 6.90
N GLY A 21 13.20 19.03 7.90
CA GLY A 21 13.97 18.16 8.79
C GLY A 21 13.35 16.78 8.97
N THR A 22 13.64 16.17 10.13
CA THR A 22 13.09 14.88 10.52
C THR A 22 12.08 15.06 11.66
N ILE A 23 10.83 14.69 11.41
CA ILE A 23 9.81 14.54 12.45
C ILE A 23 9.95 13.13 13.00
N VAL A 24 10.11 13.02 14.31
CA VAL A 24 10.41 11.75 15.00
C VAL A 24 9.28 11.38 15.95
N ALA A 25 8.78 10.15 15.87
CA ALA A 25 7.80 9.59 16.78
C ALA A 25 8.40 9.35 18.19
N PRO A 26 7.57 9.17 19.23
CA PRO A 26 8.06 8.83 20.56
C PRO A 26 8.91 7.56 20.56
N SER A 27 9.90 7.49 21.46
CA SER A 27 10.74 6.30 21.63
C SER A 27 9.95 5.09 22.13
N ASP A 28 8.95 5.32 22.98
CA ASP A 28 8.00 4.29 23.37
C ASP A 28 6.91 4.15 22.30
N TYR A 29 6.92 3.03 21.58
CA TYR A 29 5.97 2.74 20.52
C TYR A 29 4.51 2.72 20.98
N ARG A 30 4.25 2.53 22.29
CA ARG A 30 2.91 2.56 22.89
C ARG A 30 2.37 3.98 23.02
N SER A 31 3.22 4.99 22.98
CA SER A 31 2.82 6.40 23.14
C SER A 31 2.02 6.96 21.96
N LEU A 32 1.98 6.28 20.81
CA LEU A 32 1.06 6.59 19.70
C LEU A 32 -0.37 6.08 19.95
N GLY A 33 -0.60 5.37 21.07
CA GLY A 33 -1.92 4.96 21.50
C GLY A 33 -2.60 3.97 20.55
N ASN A 34 -3.92 4.05 20.50
CA ASN A 34 -4.78 3.11 19.76
C ASN A 34 -5.57 3.78 18.62
N SER A 35 -5.23 5.03 18.24
CA SER A 35 -5.90 5.74 17.14
C SER A 35 -5.63 5.15 15.77
N GLY A 36 -4.59 4.31 15.66
CA GLY A 36 -4.18 3.68 14.41
C GLY A 36 -3.48 4.62 13.42
N ASN A 37 -3.21 5.87 13.82
CA ASN A 37 -2.62 6.91 12.99
C ASN A 37 -1.60 7.73 13.78
N TRP A 38 -0.50 8.12 13.14
CA TRP A 38 0.43 9.09 13.67
C TRP A 38 0.10 10.49 13.17
N LEU A 39 0.14 10.71 11.85
CA LEU A 39 -0.29 11.94 11.20
C LEU A 39 -1.57 11.68 10.38
N LEU A 40 -2.69 12.25 10.80
CA LEU A 40 -3.99 12.05 10.14
C LEU A 40 -4.48 13.35 9.50
N PHE A 41 -4.73 13.30 8.20
CA PHE A 41 -5.44 14.32 7.43
C PHE A 41 -6.83 13.81 7.10
N ILE A 42 -7.86 14.42 7.67
CA ILE A 42 -9.24 13.94 7.55
C ILE A 42 -10.19 15.04 7.07
N LYS A 43 -10.97 14.75 6.02
CA LYS A 43 -11.94 15.70 5.44
C LYS A 43 -11.30 17.02 4.96
N VAL A 44 -10.04 16.97 4.53
CA VAL A 44 -9.28 18.12 4.05
C VAL A 44 -9.32 18.21 2.53
N THR A 45 -9.22 19.43 1.99
CA THR A 45 -9.15 19.65 0.54
C THR A 45 -8.02 20.63 0.22
N GLY A 46 -7.22 20.33 -0.81
CA GLY A 46 -6.19 21.25 -1.29
C GLY A 46 -4.96 21.33 -0.39
N VAL A 47 -4.51 20.18 0.12
CA VAL A 47 -3.34 20.07 1.01
C VAL A 47 -2.13 19.59 0.23
N SER A 48 -0.99 20.25 0.41
CA SER A 48 0.29 19.77 -0.10
C SER A 48 1.28 19.50 1.02
N VAL A 49 1.98 18.36 0.97
CA VAL A 49 3.07 18.00 1.87
C VAL A 49 4.37 17.88 1.06
N TYR A 50 5.39 18.64 1.43
CA TYR A 50 6.67 18.69 0.73
C TYR A 50 7.84 18.33 1.63
N GLY A 51 8.69 17.45 1.11
CA GLY A 51 10.02 17.17 1.66
C GLY A 51 10.01 16.47 3.02
N GLY A 52 11.20 16.45 3.62
CA GLY A 52 11.43 16.00 4.98
C GLY A 52 11.36 14.49 5.20
N THR A 53 11.59 14.11 6.45
CA THR A 53 11.59 12.71 6.90
C THR A 53 10.61 12.51 8.04
N LEU A 54 9.80 11.45 7.96
CA LEU A 54 9.02 10.91 9.07
C LEU A 54 9.71 9.66 9.59
N ASP A 55 10.25 9.70 10.80
CA ASP A 55 10.80 8.53 11.49
C ASP A 55 9.83 8.04 12.57
N ALA A 56 9.12 6.96 12.28
CA ALA A 56 8.10 6.41 13.17
C ALA A 56 8.64 5.41 14.21
N ARG A 57 9.96 5.11 14.20
CA ARG A 57 10.65 4.24 15.19
C ARG A 57 9.94 2.91 15.46
N GLY A 58 9.47 2.25 14.39
CA GLY A 58 8.63 1.05 14.47
C GLY A 58 9.27 -0.22 15.05
N SER A 59 10.59 -0.26 15.26
CA SER A 59 11.31 -1.48 15.69
C SER A 59 10.78 -2.11 16.97
N GLY A 60 10.46 -1.30 17.99
CA GLY A 60 9.88 -1.80 19.24
C GLY A 60 8.48 -2.40 19.04
N TYR A 61 7.68 -1.82 18.14
CA TYR A 61 6.37 -2.36 17.77
C TYR A 61 6.51 -3.70 17.04
N TRP A 62 7.41 -3.80 16.06
CA TRP A 62 7.65 -5.04 15.31
C TRP A 62 8.13 -6.17 16.22
N ALA A 63 9.07 -5.90 17.13
CA ALA A 63 9.53 -6.89 18.10
C ALA A 63 8.40 -7.43 18.98
N CYS A 64 7.46 -6.56 19.39
CA CYS A 64 6.27 -6.99 20.12
C CYS A 64 5.39 -7.93 19.28
N ARG A 65 5.10 -7.56 18.02
CA ARG A 65 4.22 -8.31 17.11
C ARG A 65 4.81 -9.68 16.76
N THR A 66 6.09 -9.73 16.41
CA THR A 66 6.80 -10.98 16.09
C THR A 66 6.85 -11.91 17.29
N ALA A 67 6.95 -11.38 18.50
CA ALA A 67 6.91 -12.18 19.73
C ALA A 67 5.49 -12.66 20.12
N GLY A 68 4.45 -12.36 19.33
CA GLY A 68 3.06 -12.74 19.62
C GLY A 68 2.51 -12.14 20.91
N ARG A 69 3.06 -11.01 21.38
CA ARG A 69 2.66 -10.37 22.64
C ARG A 69 1.41 -9.50 22.47
N ASN A 70 0.87 -9.02 23.59
CA ASN A 70 -0.17 -8.00 23.57
C ASN A 70 0.44 -6.63 23.18
N CYS A 71 0.23 -6.25 21.92
CA CYS A 71 0.74 -5.03 21.31
C CYS A 71 -0.42 -4.07 21.01
N PRO A 72 -0.17 -2.74 20.97
CA PRO A 72 -1.18 -1.79 20.53
C PRO A 72 -1.58 -2.05 19.08
N VAL A 73 -2.61 -1.35 18.59
CA VAL A 73 -3.12 -1.50 17.22
C VAL A 73 -2.03 -1.22 16.17
N GLY A 74 -1.05 -0.36 16.49
CA GLY A 74 -0.02 0.10 15.57
C GLY A 74 -0.49 1.33 14.79
N ALA A 75 0.43 2.28 14.56
CA ALA A 75 0.12 3.54 13.91
C ALA A 75 0.64 3.61 12.47
N ARG A 76 -0.20 4.07 11.55
CA ARG A 76 0.20 4.45 10.19
C ARG A 76 0.94 5.78 10.24
N SER A 77 2.05 5.90 9.51
CA SER A 77 2.89 7.12 9.62
C SER A 77 2.16 8.37 9.12
N ILE A 78 1.53 8.30 7.95
CA ILE A 78 0.69 9.39 7.44
C ILE A 78 -0.53 8.83 6.71
N THR A 79 -1.71 9.36 7.04
CA THR A 79 -2.99 8.91 6.51
C THR A 79 -3.78 10.11 5.97
N PHE A 80 -4.29 9.98 4.75
CA PHE A 80 -5.30 10.86 4.17
C PHE A 80 -6.63 10.11 4.08
N SER A 81 -7.67 10.65 4.72
CA SER A 81 -8.99 10.05 4.79
C SER A 81 -10.08 11.05 4.37
N TRP A 82 -10.96 10.67 3.45
CA TRP A 82 -12.00 11.56 2.93
C TRP A 82 -11.45 12.90 2.43
N ALA A 83 -10.28 12.87 1.77
CA ALA A 83 -9.53 14.05 1.40
C ALA A 83 -9.50 14.25 -0.13
N ASN A 84 -9.44 15.50 -0.58
CA ASN A 84 -9.47 15.82 -2.02
C ASN A 84 -8.33 16.75 -2.42
N ASN A 85 -7.83 16.61 -3.65
CA ASN A 85 -6.80 17.49 -4.21
C ASN A 85 -5.55 17.54 -3.32
N ILE A 86 -4.89 16.39 -3.19
CA ILE A 86 -3.74 16.20 -2.30
C ILE A 86 -2.46 16.06 -3.11
N VAL A 87 -1.39 16.71 -2.67
CA VAL A 87 -0.04 16.54 -3.21
C VAL A 87 0.90 16.10 -2.10
N ILE A 88 1.64 15.02 -2.32
CA ILE A 88 2.70 14.55 -1.44
C ILE A 88 3.95 14.42 -2.29
N SER A 89 4.97 15.25 -2.03
CA SER A 89 6.13 15.34 -2.91
C SER A 89 7.44 15.35 -2.13
N GLY A 90 8.34 14.42 -2.45
CA GLY A 90 9.69 14.37 -1.85
C GLY A 90 9.75 13.91 -0.39
N LEU A 91 8.63 13.43 0.17
CA LEU A 91 8.58 12.91 1.54
C LEU A 91 9.38 11.61 1.66
N THR A 92 10.18 11.50 2.71
CA THR A 92 10.78 10.22 3.13
C THR A 92 10.03 9.70 4.36
N SER A 93 9.59 8.45 4.33
CA SER A 93 8.93 7.79 5.46
C SER A 93 9.73 6.56 5.86
N ILE A 94 10.21 6.53 7.10
CA ILE A 94 11.05 5.45 7.62
C ILE A 94 10.44 4.78 8.84
N ASN A 95 10.61 3.47 8.91
CA ASN A 95 10.27 2.63 10.06
C ASN A 95 8.84 2.82 10.59
N SER A 96 7.83 2.81 9.71
CA SER A 96 6.43 2.85 10.13
C SER A 96 6.06 1.64 10.98
N GLN A 97 5.20 1.79 11.98
CA GLN A 97 4.76 0.64 12.79
C GLN A 97 3.95 -0.35 11.95
N ILE A 98 3.07 0.18 11.10
CA ILE A 98 2.30 -0.54 10.09
C ILE A 98 2.49 0.18 8.74
N CYS A 99 1.43 0.51 7.99
CA CYS A 99 1.58 1.16 6.68
C CYS A 99 2.26 2.54 6.75
N HIS A 100 3.07 2.89 5.74
CA HIS A 100 3.77 4.18 5.68
C HIS A 100 2.87 5.33 5.21
N LEU A 101 2.18 5.16 4.08
CA LEU A 101 1.26 6.16 3.53
C LEU A 101 -0.08 5.50 3.21
N VAL A 102 -1.17 6.06 3.75
CA VAL A 102 -2.52 5.58 3.47
C VAL A 102 -3.35 6.65 2.78
N ILE A 103 -3.98 6.28 1.67
CA ILE A 103 -4.90 7.10 0.86
C ILE A 103 -6.24 6.38 0.85
N ASN A 104 -7.18 6.85 1.67
CA ASN A 104 -8.46 6.21 1.87
C ASN A 104 -9.62 7.17 1.60
N SER A 105 -10.60 6.76 0.80
CA SER A 105 -11.75 7.61 0.46
C SER A 105 -11.36 8.96 -0.15
N CYS A 106 -10.28 9.01 -0.94
CA CYS A 106 -9.74 10.26 -1.48
C CYS A 106 -10.04 10.45 -2.97
N ASN A 107 -10.05 11.71 -3.42
CA ASN A 107 -10.15 12.06 -4.84
C ASN A 107 -8.98 12.97 -5.25
N ASN A 108 -8.37 12.69 -6.41
CA ASN A 108 -7.32 13.50 -6.99
C ASN A 108 -6.10 13.65 -6.05
N VAL A 109 -5.28 12.60 -6.01
CA VAL A 109 -4.08 12.55 -5.16
C VAL A 109 -2.85 12.32 -6.01
N MET A 110 -1.82 13.16 -5.82
CA MET A 110 -0.52 13.02 -6.45
C MET A 110 0.53 12.67 -5.40
N VAL A 111 1.18 11.51 -5.56
CA VAL A 111 2.35 11.09 -4.79
C VAL A 111 3.55 11.09 -5.74
N ARG A 112 4.57 11.91 -5.45
CA ARG A 112 5.73 12.05 -6.35
C ARG A 112 7.04 12.07 -5.58
N GLY A 113 8.04 11.32 -6.04
CA GLY A 113 9.39 11.41 -5.45
C GLY A 113 9.45 10.91 -4.00
N VAL A 114 8.48 10.11 -3.56
CA VAL A 114 8.42 9.62 -2.17
C VAL A 114 9.42 8.48 -1.99
N LYS A 115 10.03 8.40 -0.81
CA LYS A 115 10.92 7.31 -0.41
C LYS A 115 10.36 6.61 0.83
N ILE A 116 10.19 5.31 0.75
CA ILE A 116 9.73 4.47 1.87
C ILE A 116 10.81 3.46 2.21
N ILE A 117 11.16 3.41 3.50
CA ILE A 117 12.28 2.60 3.99
C ILE A 117 11.87 1.91 5.30
N ALA A 118 11.72 0.60 5.24
CA ALA A 118 11.66 -0.29 6.38
C ALA A 118 12.37 -1.62 6.06
N PRO A 119 12.83 -2.39 7.06
CA PRO A 119 13.45 -3.69 6.84
C PRO A 119 12.50 -4.69 6.17
N ASP A 120 13.04 -5.63 5.39
CA ASP A 120 12.25 -6.73 4.77
C ASP A 120 11.45 -7.59 5.78
N GLN A 121 11.90 -7.62 7.04
CA GLN A 121 11.26 -8.40 8.10
C GLN A 121 10.30 -7.57 8.97
N SER A 122 10.01 -6.31 8.62
CA SER A 122 9.05 -5.50 9.38
C SER A 122 7.60 -5.88 9.02
N PRO A 123 6.82 -6.43 9.97
CA PRO A 123 5.51 -7.00 9.65
C PRO A 123 4.49 -5.91 9.30
N ASN A 124 3.72 -6.12 8.23
CA ASN A 124 2.58 -5.29 7.84
C ASN A 124 2.93 -3.81 7.60
N THR A 125 4.12 -3.58 7.04
CA THR A 125 4.66 -2.24 6.81
C THR A 125 4.36 -1.71 5.40
N ASP A 126 3.18 -2.01 4.85
CA ASP A 126 2.80 -1.63 3.48
C ASP A 126 3.27 -0.22 3.12
N GLY A 127 3.89 -0.05 1.96
CA GLY A 127 4.44 1.22 1.55
C GLY A 127 3.35 2.26 1.33
N ILE A 128 2.57 2.08 0.25
CA ILE A 128 1.42 2.95 -0.05
C ILE A 128 0.16 2.09 -0.12
N HIS A 129 -0.80 2.35 0.77
CA HIS A 129 -2.10 1.72 0.73
C HIS A 129 -3.12 2.66 0.09
N VAL A 130 -3.81 2.21 -0.96
CA VAL A 130 -4.88 2.96 -1.64
C VAL A 130 -6.18 2.17 -1.54
N GLN A 131 -7.24 2.78 -1.00
CA GLN A 131 -8.56 2.16 -0.90
C GLN A 131 -9.68 3.18 -1.10
N SER A 132 -10.79 2.76 -1.69
CA SER A 132 -11.99 3.60 -1.90
C SER A 132 -11.69 4.96 -2.53
N SER A 133 -10.64 5.06 -3.34
CA SER A 133 -10.10 6.32 -3.83
C SER A 133 -10.08 6.36 -5.36
N THR A 134 -10.21 7.57 -5.93
CA THR A 134 -10.22 7.75 -7.38
C THR A 134 -9.29 8.86 -7.85
N GLY A 135 -8.64 8.65 -8.99
CA GLY A 135 -7.71 9.62 -9.57
C GLY A 135 -6.45 9.76 -8.73
N VAL A 136 -5.81 8.64 -8.40
CA VAL A 136 -4.55 8.62 -7.65
C VAL A 136 -3.40 8.39 -8.62
N THR A 137 -2.36 9.22 -8.53
CA THR A 137 -1.11 9.06 -9.29
C THR A 137 0.06 8.88 -8.34
N ILE A 138 0.85 7.83 -8.53
CA ILE A 138 2.06 7.53 -7.77
C ILE A 138 3.23 7.47 -8.75
N THR A 139 4.21 8.36 -8.60
CA THR A 139 5.32 8.42 -9.55
C THR A 139 6.69 8.73 -8.95
N GLY A 140 7.76 8.23 -9.59
CA GLY A 140 9.15 8.48 -9.20
C GLY A 140 9.44 8.05 -7.75
N THR A 141 8.82 6.96 -7.29
CA THR A 141 8.80 6.56 -5.88
C THR A 141 9.66 5.32 -5.68
N SER A 142 10.38 5.25 -4.55
CA SER A 142 11.17 4.07 -4.16
C SER A 142 10.64 3.50 -2.86
N ILE A 143 10.38 2.19 -2.82
CA ILE A 143 9.71 1.53 -1.71
C ILE A 143 10.47 0.27 -1.31
N LYS A 144 10.92 0.24 -0.05
CA LYS A 144 11.50 -0.92 0.63
C LYS A 144 10.75 -1.13 1.93
N THR A 145 10.21 -2.33 2.13
CA THR A 145 9.34 -2.66 3.26
C THR A 145 9.36 -4.16 3.51
N GLY A 146 8.70 -4.63 4.57
CA GLY A 146 8.41 -6.05 4.81
C GLY A 146 7.00 -6.49 4.42
N ASP A 147 6.21 -5.65 3.74
CA ASP A 147 4.92 -6.06 3.17
C ASP A 147 4.72 -5.47 1.75
N ASP A 148 3.49 -5.29 1.27
CA ASP A 148 3.21 -4.77 -0.07
C ASP A 148 3.88 -3.40 -0.29
N CYS A 149 4.59 -3.24 -1.41
CA CYS A 149 5.09 -1.92 -1.81
C CYS A 149 3.91 -0.97 -2.02
N ILE A 150 2.91 -1.43 -2.76
CA ILE A 150 1.64 -0.74 -2.95
C ILE A 150 0.51 -1.76 -2.82
N SER A 151 -0.39 -1.57 -1.85
CA SER A 151 -1.59 -2.38 -1.67
C SER A 151 -2.83 -1.61 -2.12
N ILE A 152 -3.66 -2.24 -2.95
CA ILE A 152 -4.80 -1.62 -3.63
C ILE A 152 -6.07 -2.33 -3.19
N GLY A 153 -6.83 -1.68 -2.30
CA GLY A 153 -8.06 -2.21 -1.73
C GLY A 153 -9.33 -1.91 -2.55
N PRO A 154 -10.47 -2.50 -2.13
CA PRO A 154 -11.79 -2.30 -2.75
C PRO A 154 -12.16 -0.83 -2.97
N GLY A 155 -12.89 -0.55 -4.06
CA GLY A 155 -13.35 0.79 -4.42
C GLY A 155 -12.28 1.71 -5.01
N THR A 156 -11.07 1.20 -5.27
CA THR A 156 -10.03 1.97 -5.96
C THR A 156 -10.29 2.03 -7.45
N LYS A 157 -10.32 3.25 -8.01
CA LYS A 157 -10.59 3.50 -9.44
C LYS A 157 -9.58 4.48 -10.02
N ASN A 158 -9.20 4.34 -11.29
CA ASN A 158 -8.31 5.31 -11.98
C ASN A 158 -6.99 5.56 -11.21
N LEU A 159 -6.23 4.49 -10.98
CA LEU A 159 -4.95 4.54 -10.29
C LEU A 159 -3.79 4.41 -11.30
N TRP A 160 -2.93 5.42 -11.35
CA TRP A 160 -1.73 5.43 -12.18
C TRP A 160 -0.48 5.28 -11.32
N ILE A 161 0.32 4.25 -11.59
CA ILE A 161 1.59 3.97 -10.90
C ILE A 161 2.68 3.94 -11.97
N GLU A 162 3.67 4.83 -11.87
CA GLU A 162 4.71 4.93 -12.89
C GLU A 162 6.10 5.25 -12.32
N GLN A 163 7.15 4.65 -12.87
CA GLN A 163 8.53 4.91 -12.39
C GLN A 163 8.68 4.58 -10.90
N VAL A 164 8.24 3.38 -10.50
CA VAL A 164 8.34 2.90 -9.12
C VAL A 164 9.41 1.83 -8.99
N GLY A 165 10.32 2.01 -8.04
CA GLY A 165 11.19 0.95 -7.55
C GLY A 165 10.56 0.27 -6.34
N CYS A 166 10.31 -1.03 -6.42
CA CYS A 166 9.73 -1.84 -5.35
C CYS A 166 10.69 -2.96 -4.97
N GLY A 167 10.97 -3.11 -3.69
CA GLY A 167 11.67 -4.29 -3.19
C GLY A 167 12.87 -3.97 -2.30
N PRO A 168 13.07 -4.71 -1.20
CA PRO A 168 12.29 -5.90 -0.78
C PRO A 168 10.86 -5.56 -0.31
N GLY A 169 10.03 -6.60 -0.10
CA GLY A 169 8.59 -6.50 0.22
C GLY A 169 7.71 -7.49 -0.58
N HIS A 170 6.40 -7.31 -0.58
CA HIS A 170 5.43 -8.24 -1.20
C HIS A 170 4.91 -7.83 -2.59
N GLY A 171 5.50 -6.80 -3.22
CA GLY A 171 5.16 -6.39 -4.59
C GLY A 171 4.04 -5.33 -4.65
N ILE A 172 3.44 -5.17 -5.83
CA ILE A 172 2.26 -4.34 -6.04
C ILE A 172 1.06 -5.26 -6.12
N SER A 173 0.15 -5.11 -5.16
CA SER A 173 -0.91 -6.08 -4.90
C SER A 173 -2.30 -5.45 -4.96
N ILE A 174 -3.15 -5.96 -5.84
CA ILE A 174 -4.59 -5.73 -5.81
C ILE A 174 -5.24 -6.71 -4.83
N GLY A 175 -5.86 -6.18 -3.79
CA GLY A 175 -6.55 -6.92 -2.74
C GLY A 175 -5.89 -6.87 -1.36
N SER A 176 -6.32 -7.71 -0.41
CA SER A 176 -7.29 -8.79 -0.64
C SER A 176 -8.72 -8.29 -0.84
N LEU A 177 -9.35 -8.83 -1.89
CA LEU A 177 -10.79 -8.70 -2.16
C LEU A 177 -11.55 -9.95 -1.65
N ALA A 178 -12.87 -9.91 -1.72
CA ALA A 178 -13.84 -10.83 -1.15
C ALA A 178 -13.71 -10.95 0.38
N LYS A 179 -13.50 -9.83 1.08
CA LYS A 179 -13.67 -9.82 2.55
C LYS A 179 -15.16 -9.86 2.88
N GLU A 180 -15.95 -9.11 2.11
CA GLU A 180 -17.40 -8.99 2.24
C GLU A 180 -18.12 -9.51 0.98
N LEU A 181 -19.37 -9.94 1.14
CA LEU A 181 -20.22 -10.33 0.01
C LEU A 181 -20.48 -9.14 -0.92
N LYS A 182 -20.74 -7.97 -0.33
CA LYS A 182 -20.98 -6.70 -1.02
C LYS A 182 -19.80 -5.76 -0.77
N GLU A 183 -18.87 -5.71 -1.70
CA GLU A 183 -17.74 -4.77 -1.71
C GLU A 183 -17.56 -4.17 -3.10
N GLU A 184 -17.01 -2.97 -3.19
CA GLU A 184 -16.71 -2.35 -4.49
C GLU A 184 -15.54 -3.05 -5.18
N GLY A 185 -15.58 -3.12 -6.50
CA GLY A 185 -14.46 -3.60 -7.30
C GLY A 185 -13.28 -2.63 -7.38
N VAL A 186 -12.19 -3.11 -7.98
CA VAL A 186 -11.02 -2.33 -8.38
C VAL A 186 -11.02 -2.18 -9.90
N GLU A 187 -10.84 -0.96 -10.38
CA GLU A 187 -11.00 -0.65 -11.81
C GLU A 187 -9.97 0.35 -12.33
N ASN A 188 -9.53 0.13 -13.57
CA ASN A 188 -8.68 1.08 -14.30
C ASN A 188 -7.40 1.40 -13.52
N VAL A 189 -6.56 0.38 -13.33
CA VAL A 189 -5.26 0.50 -12.67
C VAL A 189 -4.17 0.27 -13.70
N THR A 190 -3.25 1.22 -13.81
CA THR A 190 -2.05 1.07 -14.65
C THR A 190 -0.80 1.09 -13.79
N VAL A 191 0.06 0.10 -13.96
CA VAL A 191 1.42 0.08 -13.45
C VAL A 191 2.36 0.09 -14.65
N LYS A 192 3.21 1.11 -14.74
CA LYS A 192 4.10 1.32 -15.87
C LYS A 192 5.54 1.61 -15.44
N ASN A 193 6.54 1.17 -16.20
CA ASN A 193 7.93 1.56 -15.95
C ASN A 193 8.38 1.24 -14.51
N ALA A 194 8.06 0.05 -14.00
CA ALA A 194 8.36 -0.32 -12.62
C ALA A 194 9.46 -1.38 -12.53
N ILE A 195 10.26 -1.30 -11.47
CA ILE A 195 11.35 -2.24 -11.20
C ILE A 195 11.06 -2.93 -9.88
N PHE A 196 11.02 -4.26 -9.90
CA PHE A 196 10.90 -5.11 -8.71
C PHE A 196 12.24 -5.76 -8.42
N SER A 197 12.68 -5.77 -7.16
CA SER A 197 13.99 -6.32 -6.78
C SER A 197 13.96 -7.03 -5.44
N GLY A 198 14.17 -8.35 -5.44
CA GLY A 198 14.23 -9.16 -4.22
C GLY A 198 12.92 -9.21 -3.43
N SER A 199 11.78 -8.92 -4.07
CA SER A 199 10.46 -9.00 -3.44
C SER A 199 9.88 -10.41 -3.51
N ASP A 200 8.96 -10.71 -2.59
CA ASP A 200 8.22 -11.97 -2.57
C ASP A 200 7.29 -12.11 -3.78
N ASN A 201 6.65 -11.02 -4.19
CA ASN A 201 5.85 -11.00 -5.41
C ASN A 201 6.19 -9.79 -6.26
N GLY A 202 5.87 -9.86 -7.55
CA GLY A 202 5.92 -8.73 -8.45
C GLY A 202 4.53 -8.11 -8.57
N LEU A 203 3.77 -8.59 -9.55
CA LEU A 203 2.42 -8.15 -9.87
C LEU A 203 1.43 -9.17 -9.29
N ARG A 204 0.64 -8.76 -8.29
CA ARG A 204 -0.26 -9.67 -7.56
C ARG A 204 -1.71 -9.21 -7.59
N ILE A 205 -2.61 -10.15 -7.83
CA ILE A 205 -4.06 -10.00 -7.54
C ILE A 205 -4.41 -11.09 -6.53
N LYS A 206 -5.02 -10.72 -5.41
CA LYS A 206 -5.36 -11.64 -4.33
C LYS A 206 -6.82 -11.47 -3.89
N SER A 207 -7.57 -12.56 -3.83
CA SER A 207 -8.95 -12.57 -3.30
C SER A 207 -9.21 -13.82 -2.47
N TRP A 208 -10.05 -13.68 -1.45
CA TRP A 208 -10.50 -14.82 -0.66
C TRP A 208 -11.37 -15.76 -1.50
N ALA A 209 -11.27 -17.05 -1.19
CA ALA A 209 -12.01 -18.14 -1.82
C ALA A 209 -13.49 -18.21 -1.37
N ARG A 210 -14.20 -17.07 -1.40
CA ARG A 210 -15.59 -16.95 -0.92
C ARG A 210 -16.48 -16.15 -1.88
N PRO A 211 -17.81 -16.29 -1.80
CA PRO A 211 -18.75 -15.51 -2.60
C PRO A 211 -18.57 -14.01 -2.40
N SER A 212 -18.63 -13.25 -3.50
CA SER A 212 -18.57 -11.79 -3.53
C SER A 212 -19.18 -11.29 -4.84
N PHE A 213 -19.65 -10.04 -4.85
CA PHE A 213 -20.05 -9.33 -6.06
C PHE A 213 -18.97 -8.36 -6.57
N GLY A 214 -17.81 -8.33 -5.92
CA GLY A 214 -16.67 -7.51 -6.32
C GLY A 214 -16.05 -7.98 -7.64
N PHE A 215 -15.15 -7.15 -8.16
CA PHE A 215 -14.44 -7.43 -9.41
C PHE A 215 -13.08 -6.74 -9.44
N VAL A 216 -12.21 -7.20 -10.33
CA VAL A 216 -10.97 -6.52 -10.72
C VAL A 216 -10.98 -6.43 -12.24
N ARG A 217 -11.00 -5.21 -12.79
CA ARG A 217 -11.05 -5.02 -14.24
C ARG A 217 -10.25 -3.85 -14.78
N GLY A 218 -9.82 -3.97 -16.04
CA GLY A 218 -9.10 -2.89 -16.73
C GLY A 218 -7.74 -2.63 -16.09
N ILE A 219 -6.95 -3.69 -15.92
CA ILE A 219 -5.63 -3.61 -15.29
C ILE A 219 -4.57 -3.68 -16.39
N VAL A 220 -3.63 -2.75 -16.37
CA VAL A 220 -2.50 -2.73 -17.31
C VAL A 220 -1.19 -2.74 -16.54
N TYR A 221 -0.40 -3.78 -16.76
CA TYR A 221 0.98 -3.87 -16.31
C TYR A 221 1.88 -3.75 -17.54
N GLN A 222 2.69 -2.69 -17.62
CA GLN A 222 3.47 -2.38 -18.80
C GLN A 222 4.91 -1.98 -18.47
N ASP A 223 5.88 -2.47 -19.25
CA ASP A 223 7.29 -2.08 -19.15
C ASP A 223 7.85 -2.32 -17.73
N ILE A 224 7.83 -3.59 -17.32
CA ILE A 224 8.16 -4.02 -15.95
C ILE A 224 9.44 -4.84 -15.95
N ILE A 225 10.37 -4.51 -15.05
CA ILE A 225 11.62 -5.24 -14.85
C ILE A 225 11.56 -5.99 -13.52
N MET A 226 11.76 -7.30 -13.56
CA MET A 226 11.83 -8.18 -12.38
C MET A 226 13.28 -8.59 -12.11
N ARG A 227 13.73 -8.49 -10.87
CA ARG A 227 15.07 -8.95 -10.46
C ARG A 227 14.95 -9.83 -9.23
N ASN A 228 15.16 -11.12 -9.39
CA ASN A 228 15.14 -12.08 -8.29
C ASN A 228 13.84 -12.00 -7.45
N VAL A 229 12.69 -11.96 -8.13
CA VAL A 229 11.38 -11.88 -7.48
C VAL A 229 10.83 -13.28 -7.27
N LYS A 230 10.35 -13.65 -6.07
CA LYS A 230 9.94 -15.05 -5.81
C LYS A 230 8.72 -15.48 -6.63
N ASN A 231 7.67 -14.66 -6.69
CA ASN A 231 6.48 -14.88 -7.50
C ASN A 231 6.26 -13.67 -8.44
N PRO A 232 6.90 -13.61 -9.62
CA PRO A 232 6.88 -12.43 -10.47
C PRO A 232 5.48 -11.98 -10.88
N ILE A 233 4.63 -12.90 -11.32
CA ILE A 233 3.22 -12.62 -11.65
C ILE A 233 2.34 -13.66 -10.97
N ILE A 234 1.37 -13.20 -10.17
CA ILE A 234 0.46 -14.08 -9.45
C ILE A 234 -0.98 -13.55 -9.41
N ILE A 235 -1.93 -14.42 -9.72
CA ILE A 235 -3.35 -14.25 -9.36
C ILE A 235 -3.69 -15.38 -8.40
N ASP A 236 -4.04 -15.04 -7.17
CA ASP A 236 -4.38 -15.97 -6.10
C ASP A 236 -5.82 -15.69 -5.63
N GLN A 237 -6.78 -16.43 -6.21
CA GLN A 237 -8.18 -16.39 -5.78
C GLN A 237 -8.48 -17.38 -4.63
N MET A 238 -7.43 -17.99 -4.07
CA MET A 238 -7.49 -18.88 -2.92
C MET A 238 -6.84 -18.24 -1.67
N TYR A 239 -6.66 -16.92 -1.68
CA TYR A 239 -5.87 -16.20 -0.70
C TYR A 239 -6.41 -16.43 0.72
N CYS A 240 -5.55 -16.99 1.57
CA CYS A 240 -5.84 -17.24 2.98
C CYS A 240 -4.61 -16.93 3.85
N PRO A 241 -4.43 -15.68 4.28
CA PRO A 241 -3.29 -15.30 5.10
C PRO A 241 -3.29 -16.06 6.43
N GLY A 242 -2.16 -16.66 6.77
CA GLY A 242 -1.98 -17.41 8.02
C GLY A 242 -2.67 -18.78 8.06
N ASN A 243 -3.29 -19.23 6.97
CA ASN A 243 -4.04 -20.50 6.90
C ASN A 243 -5.14 -20.65 7.98
N GLN A 244 -5.67 -19.53 8.48
CA GLN A 244 -6.69 -19.50 9.51
C GLN A 244 -8.05 -19.09 8.93
N GLY A 245 -9.08 -19.90 9.19
CA GLY A 245 -10.44 -19.61 8.73
C GLY A 245 -10.60 -19.59 7.20
N CYS A 246 -9.77 -20.35 6.48
CA CYS A 246 -9.78 -20.36 5.02
C CYS A 246 -11.10 -20.87 4.46
N PRO A 247 -11.81 -20.06 3.66
CA PRO A 247 -12.93 -20.55 2.89
C PRO A 247 -12.47 -21.65 1.91
N ARG A 248 -13.33 -22.64 1.66
CA ARG A 248 -13.09 -23.71 0.67
C ARG A 248 -14.07 -23.61 -0.51
N GLN A 249 -14.46 -22.39 -0.87
CA GLN A 249 -15.36 -22.12 -1.98
C GLN A 249 -14.57 -21.48 -3.13
N ASN A 250 -15.26 -21.20 -4.25
CA ASN A 250 -14.68 -20.39 -5.32
C ASN A 250 -14.76 -18.90 -4.94
N SER A 251 -13.81 -18.10 -5.43
CA SER A 251 -13.85 -16.66 -5.22
C SER A 251 -14.93 -16.04 -6.10
N GLY A 252 -15.79 -15.19 -5.53
CA GLY A 252 -16.77 -14.44 -6.29
C GLY A 252 -16.18 -13.23 -7.04
N ILE A 253 -14.89 -12.94 -6.86
CA ILE A 253 -14.23 -11.80 -7.53
C ILE A 253 -14.03 -12.13 -9.01
N LYS A 254 -14.74 -11.41 -9.88
CA LYS A 254 -14.50 -11.51 -11.31
C LYS A 254 -13.23 -10.74 -11.71
N VAL A 255 -12.22 -11.43 -12.22
CA VAL A 255 -11.02 -10.82 -12.80
C VAL A 255 -11.15 -10.79 -14.31
N SER A 256 -11.07 -9.60 -14.93
CA SER A 256 -11.18 -9.46 -16.38
C SER A 256 -10.35 -8.31 -16.92
N GLN A 257 -10.04 -8.32 -18.23
CA GLN A 257 -9.31 -7.21 -18.88
C GLN A 257 -7.99 -6.86 -18.18
N VAL A 258 -7.19 -7.88 -17.85
CA VAL A 258 -5.84 -7.72 -17.29
C VAL A 258 -4.83 -7.90 -18.43
N THR A 259 -4.00 -6.90 -18.65
CA THR A 259 -2.97 -6.89 -19.69
C THR A 259 -1.59 -6.87 -19.05
N TYR A 260 -0.73 -7.80 -19.47
CA TYR A 260 0.70 -7.79 -19.16
C TYR A 260 1.46 -7.53 -20.46
N LYS A 261 2.27 -6.46 -20.50
CA LYS A 261 3.02 -6.04 -21.69
C LYS A 261 4.45 -5.71 -21.31
N ASN A 262 5.42 -6.28 -22.01
CA ASN A 262 6.84 -6.03 -21.77
C ASN A 262 7.26 -6.25 -20.30
N VAL A 263 6.86 -7.38 -19.71
CA VAL A 263 7.34 -7.81 -18.39
C VAL A 263 8.53 -8.73 -18.60
N VAL A 264 9.72 -8.33 -18.15
CA VAL A 264 10.99 -9.03 -18.38
C VAL A 264 11.78 -9.15 -17.08
N GLY A 265 12.62 -10.18 -16.93
CA GLY A 265 13.49 -10.30 -15.76
C GLY A 265 13.72 -11.71 -15.25
N THR A 266 14.09 -11.83 -13.98
CA THR A 266 14.42 -13.10 -13.31
C THR A 266 13.50 -13.40 -12.14
N SER A 267 13.15 -14.68 -12.00
CA SER A 267 12.43 -15.23 -10.84
C SER A 267 13.41 -15.84 -9.86
N ALA A 268 13.13 -15.73 -8.56
CA ALA A 268 13.87 -16.43 -7.50
C ALA A 268 13.33 -17.86 -7.26
N THR A 269 12.19 -18.21 -7.86
CA THR A 269 11.61 -19.57 -7.82
C THR A 269 11.37 -20.11 -9.23
N GLN A 270 11.12 -21.41 -9.34
CA GLN A 270 10.88 -22.06 -10.63
C GLN A 270 9.60 -21.57 -11.33
N VAL A 271 8.60 -21.09 -10.58
CA VAL A 271 7.31 -20.65 -11.14
C VAL A 271 7.34 -19.13 -11.34
N GLY A 272 7.52 -18.70 -12.59
CA GLY A 272 7.54 -17.28 -12.95
C GLY A 272 6.14 -16.64 -13.04
N VAL A 273 5.12 -17.43 -13.37
CA VAL A 273 3.72 -16.98 -13.52
C VAL A 273 2.81 -18.03 -12.91
N LYS A 274 1.91 -17.61 -12.02
CA LYS A 274 0.94 -18.49 -11.34
C LYS A 274 -0.45 -17.88 -11.37
N PHE A 275 -1.41 -18.56 -11.99
CA PHE A 275 -2.82 -18.14 -11.99
C PHE A 275 -3.69 -19.22 -11.33
N GLU A 276 -4.07 -18.97 -10.09
CA GLU A 276 -5.05 -19.74 -9.32
C GLU A 276 -6.38 -19.00 -9.37
N CYS A 277 -7.05 -19.12 -10.52
CA CYS A 277 -8.36 -18.52 -10.76
C CYS A 277 -9.49 -19.52 -10.48
N SER A 278 -10.68 -19.01 -10.19
CA SER A 278 -11.88 -19.81 -9.89
C SER A 278 -13.03 -19.59 -10.88
#